data_AF-A0A662AMW5-F1
#
_entry.id   AF-A0A662AMW5-F1
#
_cell.length_a   1.000
_cell.length_b   1.000
_cell.length_c   1.000
_cell.angle_alpha   90.00
_cell.angle_beta   90.00
_cell.angle_gamma   90.00
#
_symmetry.space_group_name_H-M   'P 1'
#
loop_
_entity.id
_entity.type
_entity.pdbx_description
1 polymer ?
#
loop_
_entity_poly.entity_id
_entity_poly.type
_entity_poly.pdbx_seq_one_letter_code
_entity_poly.pdbx_strand_id
1 'polypeptide(L)'
;RILDKKGFVGHRSFGKSHQYYPLVSREQYRTERFSGLMKDYFNNSMQQVLSHFGSSGSLSMKEADEIIKIMEDLKQNQGSNE
;
A
#
# COMPACT_ATOMS: atom_id res chain seq x y z
N ARG A 1 -3.16 -12.96 -19.28
CA ARG A 1 -3.89 -11.93 -20.05
C ARG A 1 -4.72 -10.93 -19.22
N ILE A 2 -5.19 -11.22 -17.99
CA ILE A 2 -5.96 -10.21 -17.21
C ILE A 2 -5.11 -8.99 -16.86
N LEU A 3 -3.89 -9.18 -16.36
CA LEU A 3 -2.99 -8.07 -16.01
C LEU A 3 -2.53 -7.26 -17.23
N ASP A 4 -2.44 -7.92 -18.38
CA ASP A 4 -2.16 -7.30 -19.67
C ASP A 4 -3.33 -6.41 -20.12
N LYS A 5 -4.56 -6.94 -20.09
CA LYS A 5 -5.79 -6.16 -20.35
C LYS A 5 -5.98 -5.00 -19.37
N LYS A 6 -5.55 -5.16 -18.12
CA LYS A 6 -5.59 -4.11 -17.09
C LYS A 6 -4.44 -3.11 -17.19
N GLY A 7 -3.49 -3.31 -18.11
CA GLY A 7 -2.37 -2.38 -18.34
C GLY A 7 -1.23 -2.47 -17.32
N PHE A 8 -1.19 -3.51 -16.48
CA PHE A 8 -0.10 -3.67 -15.50
C PHE A 8 1.16 -4.30 -16.09
N VAL A 9 1.00 -5.14 -17.13
CA VAL A 9 2.11 -5.85 -17.78
C VAL A 9 1.96 -5.78 -19.30
N GLY A 10 3.07 -5.60 -20.00
CA GLY A 10 3.14 -5.77 -21.44
C GLY A 10 3.69 -7.15 -21.76
N HIS A 11 3.64 -7.54 -23.03
CA HIS A 11 4.31 -8.76 -23.50
C HIS A 11 5.08 -8.53 -24.80
N ARG A 12 6.18 -9.25 -24.96
CA ARG A 12 6.91 -9.43 -26.23
C ARG A 12 6.71 -10.86 -26.70
N SER A 13 6.38 -11.05 -27.97
CA SER A 13 6.17 -12.38 -28.54
C SER A 13 7.49 -12.93 -29.11
N PHE A 14 7.85 -14.13 -28.68
CA PHE A 14 9.01 -14.90 -29.15
C PHE A 14 8.49 -16.21 -29.74
N GLY A 15 8.13 -16.20 -31.02
CA GLY A 15 7.49 -17.33 -31.68
C GLY A 15 6.16 -17.69 -31.03
N LYS A 16 6.09 -18.86 -30.37
CA LYS A 16 4.90 -19.33 -29.63
C LYS A 16 4.87 -18.90 -28.15
N SER A 17 5.92 -18.25 -27.66
CA SER A 17 6.06 -17.85 -26.25
C SER A 17 5.86 -16.34 -26.07
N HIS A 18 5.43 -15.94 -24.87
CA HIS A 18 5.29 -14.54 -24.48
C HIS A 18 6.18 -14.23 -23.28
N GLN A 19 7.05 -13.23 -23.42
CA GLN A 19 7.82 -12.66 -22.32
C GLN A 19 7.08 -11.44 -21.79
N TYR A 20 6.63 -11.48 -20.54
CA TYR A 20 5.95 -10.35 -19.91
C TYR A 20 6.95 -9.41 -19.23
N TYR A 21 6.63 -8.12 -19.21
CA TYR A 21 7.40 -7.09 -18.53
C TYR A 21 6.46 -6.08 -17.86
N PRO A 22 6.86 -5.48 -16.71
CA PRO A 22 6.01 -4.54 -16.00
C PRO A 22 5.84 -3.25 -16.79
N LEU A 23 4.62 -2.70 -16.77
CA LEU A 23 4.32 -1.36 -17.30
C LEU A 23 4.19 -0.31 -16.20
N VAL A 24 4.03 -0.75 -14.95
CA VAL A 24 3.95 0.11 -13.76
C VAL A 24 5.07 -0.20 -12.79
N SER A 25 5.48 0.79 -12.01
CA SER A 25 6.43 0.60 -10.92
C SER A 25 5.77 -0.15 -9.75
N ARG A 26 6.61 -0.73 -8.88
CA ARG A 26 6.14 -1.39 -7.67
C ARG A 26 5.44 -0.41 -6.73
N GLU A 27 5.94 0.82 -6.65
CA GLU A 27 5.46 1.90 -5.82
C GLU A 27 4.09 2.37 -6.31
N GLN A 28 3.93 2.59 -7.61
CA GLN A 28 2.64 2.94 -8.22
C GLN A 28 1.58 1.88 -7.94
N TYR A 29 1.91 0.62 -8.20
CA TYR A 29 1.00 -0.49 -7.92
C TYR A 29 0.62 -0.58 -6.44
N ARG A 30 1.60 -0.39 -5.53
CA ARG A 30 1.37 -0.40 -4.08
C ARG A 30 0.40 0.69 -3.68
N THR A 31 0.63 1.93 -4.13
CA THR A 31 -0.20 3.08 -3.79
C THR A 31 -1.63 2.89 -4.28
N GLU A 32 -1.82 2.57 -5.57
CA GLU A 32 -3.15 2.36 -6.14
C GLU A 32 -3.91 1.24 -5.43
N ARG A 33 -3.24 0.11 -5.18
CA ARG A 33 -3.87 -1.02 -4.51
C ARG A 33 -4.20 -0.72 -3.06
N PHE A 34 -3.30 -0.03 -2.36
CA PHE A 34 -3.52 0.38 -0.97
C PHE A 34 -4.69 1.35 -0.84
N SER A 35 -4.77 2.37 -1.72
CA SER A 35 -5.90 3.31 -1.74
C SER A 35 -7.25 2.60 -1.94
N GLY A 36 -7.32 1.64 -2.87
CA GLY A 36 -8.53 0.84 -3.05
C GLY A 36 -8.87 -0.01 -1.82
N LEU A 37 -7.88 -0.69 -1.23
CA LEU A 37 -8.08 -1.48 -0.02
C LEU A 37 -8.59 -0.62 1.15
N MET A 38 -7.98 0.55 1.35
CA MET A 38 -8.35 1.48 2.40
C MET A 38 -9.80 2.00 2.21
N LYS A 39 -10.21 2.27 0.97
CA LYS A 39 -11.58 2.66 0.64
C LYS A 39 -12.58 1.54 0.89
N ASP A 40 -12.29 0.35 0.38
CA ASP A 40 -13.25 -0.76 0.32
C ASP A 40 -13.46 -1.44 1.69
N TYR A 41 -12.44 -1.44 2.56
CA TYR A 41 -12.47 -2.19 3.83
C TYR A 41 -12.43 -1.32 5.08
N PHE A 42 -11.90 -0.09 4.98
CA PHE A 42 -11.64 0.76 6.15
C PHE A 42 -12.24 2.16 6.00
N ASN A 43 -13.11 2.39 5.01
CA ASN A 43 -13.77 3.67 4.75
C ASN A 43 -12.81 4.88 4.78
N ASN A 44 -11.59 4.72 4.27
CA ASN A 44 -10.54 5.75 4.34
C ASN A 44 -10.13 6.20 5.76
N SER A 45 -10.36 5.38 6.77
CA SER A 45 -10.01 5.66 8.17
C SER A 45 -8.80 4.84 8.63
N MET A 46 -7.70 5.53 8.90
CA MET A 46 -6.53 4.92 9.54
C MET A 46 -6.84 4.46 10.98
N GLN A 47 -7.77 5.13 11.66
CA GLN A 47 -8.23 4.73 12.99
C GLN A 47 -8.89 3.35 12.96
N GLN A 48 -9.69 3.05 11.92
CA GLN A 48 -10.28 1.72 11.75
C GLN A 48 -9.21 0.65 11.51
N VAL A 49 -8.17 0.97 10.73
CA VAL A 49 -7.02 0.06 10.52
C VAL A 49 -6.31 -0.25 11.84
N LEU A 50 -5.99 0.77 12.64
CA LEU A 50 -5.33 0.58 13.94
C LEU A 50 -6.23 -0.15 14.95
N SER A 51 -7.52 0.18 14.99
CA SER A 51 -8.49 -0.50 15.85
C SER A 51 -8.62 -1.98 15.49
N HIS A 52 -8.58 -2.33 14.20
CA HIS A 52 -8.59 -3.70 13.74
C HIS A 52 -7.37 -4.45 14.27
N PHE A 53 -6.17 -3.92 14.06
CA PHE A 53 -4.92 -4.57 14.48
C PHE A 53 -4.74 -4.67 16.00
N GLY A 54 -5.21 -3.67 16.75
CA GLY A 54 -5.24 -3.71 18.22
C GLY A 54 -6.22 -4.76 18.76
N SER A 55 -7.32 -5.00 18.05
CA SER A 55 -8.35 -5.96 18.47
C SER A 55 -8.05 -7.40 18.02
N SER A 56 -7.38 -7.59 16.88
CA SER A 56 -7.02 -8.92 16.35
C SER A 56 -5.74 -9.50 16.95
N GLY A 57 -5.07 -8.80 17.87
CA GLY A 57 -3.84 -9.26 18.53
C GLY A 57 -2.63 -9.38 17.58
N SER A 58 -2.73 -8.81 16.39
CA SER A 58 -1.70 -8.88 15.34
C SER A 58 -0.67 -7.76 15.44
N LEU A 59 -0.85 -6.81 16.37
CA LEU A 59 0.09 -5.75 16.66
C LEU A 59 0.75 -6.01 18.02
N SER A 60 2.07 -6.16 18.04
CA SER A 60 2.84 -6.24 19.28
C SER A 60 3.01 -4.85 19.91
N MET A 61 3.26 -4.81 21.22
CA MET A 61 3.53 -3.53 21.93
C MET A 61 4.71 -2.77 21.31
N LYS A 62 5.75 -3.49 20.89
CA LYS A 62 6.91 -2.89 20.24
C LYS A 62 6.55 -2.22 18.91
N GLU A 63 5.73 -2.87 18.08
CA GLU A 63 5.29 -2.29 16.81
C GLU A 63 4.35 -1.09 17.04
N ALA A 64 3.52 -1.13 18.08
CA ALA A 64 2.70 0.00 18.47
C ALA A 64 3.55 1.23 18.85
N ASP A 65 4.59 1.03 19.67
CA ASP A 65 5.53 2.09 20.06
C ASP A 65 6.27 2.66 18.83
N GLU A 66 6.71 1.81 17.91
CA GLU A 66 7.36 2.23 16.66
C GLU A 66 6.42 3.07 15.78
N ILE A 67 5.15 2.70 15.67
CA ILE A 67 4.14 3.46 14.93
C ILE A 67 3.90 4.83 15.58
N ILE A 68 3.78 4.89 16.91
CA ILE A 68 3.60 6.16 17.64
C ILE A 68 4.78 7.08 17.36
N LYS A 69 6.02 6.57 17.42
CA LYS A 69 7.21 7.36 17.13
C LYS A 69 7.21 7.93 15.72
N ILE A 70 6.85 7.11 14.71
CA ILE A 70 6.73 7.57 13.32
C ILE A 70 5.69 8.70 13.21
N MET A 71 4.56 8.58 13.90
CA MET A 71 3.51 9.63 13.90
C MET A 71 3.98 10.92 14.56
N GLU A 72 4.72 10.83 15.67
CA GLU A 72 5.30 11.99 16.34
C GLU A 72 6.32 12.71 15.44
N ASP A 73 7.21 11.96 14.79
CA ASP A 73 8.18 12.50 13.84
C ASP A 73 7.48 13.20 12.67
N LEU A 74 6.41 12.60 12.12
CA LEU A 74 5.60 13.21 11.06
C LEU A 74 4.95 14.53 11.52
N LYS A 75 4.43 14.58 12.75
CA LYS A 75 3.81 15.78 13.31
C LYS A 75 4.83 16.92 13.48
N GLN A 76 6.02 16.61 13.98
CA GLN A 76 7.09 17.61 14.17
C GLN A 76 7.59 18.17 12.84
N ASN A 77 7.74 17.31 11.83
CA ASN A 77 8.17 17.74 10.50
C ASN A 77 7.11 18.58 9.76
N GLN A 78 5.81 18.37 10.04
CA GLN A 78 4.74 19.22 9.49
C GLN A 78 4.61 20.56 10.21
N GLY A 79 4.85 20.64 11.52
CA GLY A 79 4.87 21.91 12.27
C GLY A 79 6.09 22.80 12.00
N SER A 80 7.01 22.38 11.14
CA SER A 80 8.15 23.18 10.67
C SER A 80 7.88 23.89 9.33
N ASN A 81 6.74 23.60 8.69
CA ASN A 81 6.30 24.17 7.42
C ASN A 81 5.06 25.10 7.57
N GLU A 82 4.69 25.45 8.81
CA GLU A 82 3.77 26.55 9.16
C GLU A 82 4.53 27.61 9.98
#